data_AF-A0A9E0BNC2-F1
#
_entry.id   AF-A0A9E0BNC2-F1
#
_cell.length_a   1.000
_cell.length_b   1.000
_cell.length_c   1.000
_cell.angle_alpha   90.00
_cell.angle_beta   90.00
_cell.angle_gamma   90.00
#
_symmetry.space_group_name_H-M   'P 1'
#
loop_
_entity.id
_entity.type
_entity.pdbx_description
1 polymer ?
#
loop_
_entity_poly.entity_id
_entity_poly.type
_entity_poly.pdbx_seq_one_letter_code
_entity_poly.pdbx_strand_id
1 'polypeptide(L)'
;MSLNNLKISRKLTLGFAAVTVTMAGMGAATFLSFQSLETARRETDESRQTIQILNEAKFFLARQENSYRGFLLSANPYYVERIAKHRDNFKQRLSAAAPLLADSPKDLETLTAIGAAADRWHSEIAQAGQVLAADPATRQQAIDMISPDGAADGLIAPAEDGIEAIFESETKRLASLAASQAATTRNAYVSLTSGLILGLLIAVAVGLWLTRAIAGPVTAMTRAMRKLAGGDFTVDIPAQGRRDEVGLMSEAVAVFKDAGIEKLRLEGMSAEQRRAAEEERARTEAAKARAAAEQAVVVASLAGGLDYLSRGDLTHRITEAFPEDYAKLKSDFNAAMAQLQDAMTIVVGNVRGIRSGSGEITAATDHLSRRTEQQAASLEETAAALEQIT
;
A
#
# COMPACT_ATOMS: atom_id res chain seq x y z
N MET A 1 0.36 -19.90 10.17
CA MET A 1 0.18 -19.11 8.93
C MET A 1 0.48 -17.64 9.26
N SER A 2 1.45 -17.00 8.64
CA SER A 2 1.74 -15.58 8.90
C SER A 2 0.63 -14.70 8.32
N LEU A 3 0.06 -13.79 9.14
CA LEU A 3 -0.96 -12.81 8.72
C LEU A 3 -0.49 -11.95 7.54
N ASN A 4 0.83 -11.84 7.34
CA ASN A 4 1.42 -11.08 6.24
C ASN A 4 1.14 -11.70 4.86
N ASN A 5 0.87 -13.00 4.79
CA ASN A 5 0.60 -13.73 3.55
C ASN A 5 -0.89 -13.74 3.15
N LEU A 6 -1.75 -13.09 3.93
CA LEU A 6 -3.15 -12.92 3.54
C LEU A 6 -3.28 -11.89 2.42
N LYS A 7 -4.20 -12.16 1.49
CA LYS A 7 -4.63 -11.19 0.49
C LYS A 7 -5.09 -9.89 1.13
N ILE A 8 -4.82 -8.75 0.49
CA ILE A 8 -5.19 -7.41 0.97
C ILE A 8 -6.68 -7.33 1.30
N SER A 9 -7.55 -7.87 0.45
CA SER A 9 -9.00 -7.91 0.68
C SER A 9 -9.36 -8.61 1.99
N ARG A 10 -8.76 -9.79 2.26
CA ARG A 10 -8.98 -10.53 3.53
C ARG A 10 -8.49 -9.76 4.74
N LYS A 11 -7.35 -9.04 4.62
CA LYS A 11 -6.84 -8.20 5.72
C LYS A 11 -7.82 -7.08 6.06
N LEU A 12 -8.33 -6.39 5.05
CA LEU A 12 -9.35 -5.35 5.22
C LEU A 12 -10.63 -5.91 5.81
N THR A 13 -11.15 -7.02 5.27
CA THR A 13 -12.37 -7.66 5.79
C THR A 13 -12.22 -8.05 7.26
N LEU A 14 -11.08 -8.64 7.67
CA LEU A 14 -10.83 -8.98 9.08
C LEU A 14 -10.77 -7.73 9.96
N GLY A 15 -10.10 -6.67 9.50
CA GLY A 15 -10.02 -5.41 10.22
C GLY A 15 -11.38 -4.76 10.45
N PHE A 16 -12.18 -4.63 9.39
CA PHE A 16 -13.54 -4.10 9.49
C PHE A 16 -14.45 -5.02 10.30
N ALA A 17 -14.38 -6.34 10.12
CA ALA A 17 -15.19 -7.28 10.88
C ALA A 17 -14.90 -7.20 12.39
N ALA A 18 -13.65 -7.05 12.79
CA ALA A 18 -13.28 -6.90 14.21
C ALA A 18 -13.94 -5.65 14.83
N VAL A 19 -13.91 -4.50 14.14
CA VAL A 19 -14.55 -3.27 14.60
C VAL A 19 -16.08 -3.42 14.61
N THR A 20 -16.67 -3.95 13.54
CA THR A 20 -18.12 -4.13 13.44
C THR A 20 -18.68 -5.09 14.48
N VAL A 21 -18.02 -6.22 14.73
CA VAL A 21 -18.44 -7.19 15.76
C VAL A 21 -18.39 -6.55 17.15
N THR A 22 -17.36 -5.75 17.43
CA THR A 22 -17.26 -5.03 18.71
C THR A 22 -18.38 -4.01 18.87
N MET A 23 -18.68 -3.23 17.83
CA MET A 23 -19.80 -2.28 17.84
C MET A 23 -21.16 -2.98 17.97
N ALA A 24 -21.37 -4.10 17.27
CA ALA A 24 -22.59 -4.88 17.35
C ALA A 24 -22.79 -5.48 18.75
N GLY A 25 -21.72 -6.01 19.36
CA GLY A 25 -21.75 -6.52 20.73
C GLY A 25 -22.09 -5.44 21.75
N MET A 26 -21.50 -4.25 21.63
CA MET A 26 -21.80 -3.10 22.48
C MET A 26 -23.25 -2.63 22.29
N GLY A 27 -23.73 -2.58 21.05
CA GLY A 27 -25.12 -2.23 20.72
C GLY A 27 -26.11 -3.21 21.33
N ALA A 28 -25.86 -4.52 21.23
CA ALA A 28 -26.71 -5.56 21.81
C ALA A 28 -26.76 -5.47 23.34
N ALA A 29 -25.61 -5.29 24.02
CA ALA A 29 -25.56 -5.14 25.47
C ALA A 29 -26.32 -3.89 25.97
N THR A 30 -26.18 -2.78 25.23
CA THR A 30 -26.90 -1.53 25.52
C THR A 30 -28.41 -1.71 25.34
N PHE A 31 -28.82 -2.39 24.26
CA PHE A 31 -30.23 -2.66 23.97
C PHE A 31 -30.89 -3.54 25.04
N LEU A 32 -30.22 -4.61 25.49
CA LEU A 32 -30.70 -5.45 26.59
C LEU A 32 -30.82 -4.68 27.92
N SER A 33 -29.87 -3.78 28.18
CA SER A 33 -29.92 -2.89 29.35
C SER A 33 -31.10 -1.91 29.26
N PHE A 34 -31.43 -1.44 28.06
CA PHE A 34 -32.57 -0.54 27.86
C PHE A 34 -33.90 -1.26 28.09
N GLN A 35 -34.07 -2.47 27.55
CA GLN A 35 -35.28 -3.28 27.77
C GLN A 35 -35.51 -3.59 29.25
N SER A 36 -34.47 -3.97 29.98
CA SER A 36 -34.58 -4.22 31.43
C SER A 36 -34.93 -2.95 32.22
N LEU A 37 -34.41 -1.78 31.82
CA LEU A 37 -34.79 -0.50 32.43
C LEU A 37 -36.24 -0.11 32.15
N GLU A 38 -36.76 -0.40 30.96
CA GLU A 38 -38.15 -0.11 30.60
C GLU A 38 -39.13 -0.98 31.40
N THR A 39 -38.86 -2.28 31.53
CA THR A 39 -39.64 -3.17 32.41
C THR A 39 -39.60 -2.71 33.86
N ALA A 40 -38.42 -2.40 34.40
CA ALA A 40 -38.28 -1.93 35.79
C ALA A 40 -39.01 -0.60 36.04
N ARG A 41 -39.05 0.31 35.05
CA ARG A 41 -39.83 1.56 35.12
C ARG A 41 -41.32 1.27 35.18
N ARG A 42 -41.82 0.38 34.31
CA ARG A 42 -43.23 -0.02 34.32
C ARG A 42 -43.64 -0.60 35.67
N GLU A 43 -42.85 -1.53 36.21
CA GLU A 43 -43.13 -2.13 37.53
C GLU A 43 -43.09 -1.08 38.64
N THR A 44 -42.17 -0.11 38.57
CA THR A 44 -42.09 1.00 39.53
C THR A 44 -43.36 1.87 39.49
N ASP A 45 -43.86 2.16 38.29
CA ASP A 45 -45.07 2.96 38.11
C ASP A 45 -46.32 2.21 38.58
N GLU A 46 -46.43 0.91 38.27
CA GLU A 46 -47.50 0.03 38.76
C GLU A 46 -47.52 -0.01 40.31
N SER A 47 -46.36 -0.24 40.95
CA SER A 47 -46.24 -0.23 42.42
C SER A 47 -46.64 1.10 43.05
N ARG A 48 -46.21 2.24 42.47
CA ARG A 48 -46.60 3.58 42.95
C ARG A 48 -48.10 3.80 42.82
N GLN A 49 -48.69 3.37 41.72
CA GLN A 49 -50.12 3.49 41.48
C GLN A 49 -50.93 2.63 42.46
N THR A 50 -50.49 1.40 42.73
CA THR A 50 -51.09 0.53 43.76
C THR A 50 -51.09 1.20 45.13
N ILE A 51 -49.93 1.74 45.56
CA ILE A 51 -49.81 2.47 46.83
C ILE A 51 -50.78 3.66 46.89
N GLN A 52 -50.87 4.45 45.81
CA GLN A 52 -51.79 5.58 45.77
C GLN A 52 -53.26 5.12 45.90
N ILE A 53 -53.66 4.10 45.14
CA ILE A 53 -55.03 3.58 45.15
C ILE A 53 -55.39 3.02 46.53
N LEU A 54 -54.46 2.30 47.18
CA LEU A 54 -54.68 1.74 48.51
C LEU A 54 -54.75 2.82 49.60
N ASN A 55 -53.99 3.91 49.47
CA ASN A 55 -54.15 5.08 50.34
C ASN A 55 -55.52 5.73 50.17
N GLU A 56 -56.02 5.85 48.93
CA GLU A 56 -57.38 6.32 48.67
C GLU A 56 -58.44 5.35 49.24
N ALA A 57 -58.21 4.03 49.15
CA ALA A 57 -59.06 3.02 49.79
C ALA A 57 -59.09 3.22 51.31
N LYS A 58 -57.93 3.28 51.97
CA LYS A 58 -57.81 3.54 53.43
C LYS A 58 -58.54 4.82 53.83
N PHE A 59 -58.40 5.89 53.03
CA PHE A 59 -59.13 7.13 53.24
C PHE A 59 -60.65 6.92 53.19
N PHE A 60 -61.18 6.24 52.17
CA PHE A 60 -62.62 6.01 52.07
C PHE A 60 -63.16 5.08 53.16
N LEU A 61 -62.37 4.10 53.62
CA LEU A 61 -62.70 3.25 54.75
C LEU A 61 -62.87 4.07 56.03
N ALA A 62 -61.87 4.89 56.37
CA ALA A 62 -61.94 5.80 57.52
C ALA A 62 -63.08 6.83 57.41
N ARG A 63 -63.36 7.34 56.19
CA ARG A 63 -64.51 8.23 55.95
C ARG A 63 -65.85 7.54 56.15
N GLN A 64 -65.94 6.24 55.85
CA GLN A 64 -67.13 5.43 56.09
C GLN A 64 -67.38 5.28 57.60
N GLU A 65 -66.36 4.90 58.36
CA GLU A 65 -66.41 4.81 59.82
C GLU A 65 -66.78 6.14 60.47
N ASN A 66 -66.13 7.23 60.05
CA ASN A 66 -66.44 8.56 60.55
C ASN A 66 -67.87 9.00 60.21
N SER A 67 -68.39 8.63 59.03
CA SER A 67 -69.79 8.91 58.67
C SER A 67 -70.76 8.11 59.53
N TYR A 68 -70.42 6.86 59.85
CA TYR A 68 -71.21 6.04 60.78
C TYR A 68 -71.22 6.62 62.20
N ARG A 69 -70.07 7.05 62.73
CA ARG A 69 -70.00 7.78 64.01
C ARG A 69 -70.84 9.07 63.97
N GLY A 70 -70.79 9.83 62.88
CA GLY A 70 -71.62 11.03 62.67
C GLY A 70 -73.12 10.72 62.68
N PHE A 71 -73.54 9.62 62.04
CA PHE A 71 -74.92 9.17 62.07
C PHE A 71 -75.38 8.82 63.49
N LEU A 72 -74.58 8.08 64.27
CA LEU A 72 -74.93 7.73 65.65
C LEU A 72 -75.09 8.96 66.55
N LEU A 73 -74.27 9.99 66.33
CA LEU A 73 -74.32 11.24 67.09
C LEU A 73 -75.54 12.11 66.75
N SER A 74 -75.89 12.23 65.47
CA SER A 74 -76.87 13.23 65.03
C SER A 74 -78.20 12.65 64.52
N ALA A 75 -78.27 11.34 64.29
CA ALA A 75 -79.38 10.65 63.61
C ALA A 75 -79.79 11.28 62.26
N ASN A 76 -78.85 11.95 61.58
CA ASN A 76 -79.15 12.68 60.35
C ASN A 76 -79.00 11.74 59.14
N PRO A 77 -80.04 11.56 58.30
CA PRO A 77 -79.99 10.72 57.10
C PRO A 77 -78.86 11.08 56.12
N TYR A 78 -78.38 12.32 56.13
CA TYR A 78 -77.21 12.76 55.39
C TYR A 78 -76.01 11.81 55.56
N TYR A 79 -75.77 11.31 56.79
CA TYR A 79 -74.65 10.43 57.05
C TYR A 79 -74.87 9.01 56.51
N VAL A 80 -76.11 8.54 56.41
CA VAL A 80 -76.43 7.23 55.81
C VAL A 80 -76.04 7.19 54.34
N GLU A 81 -76.41 8.23 53.58
CA GLU A 81 -76.00 8.37 52.18
C GLU A 81 -74.47 8.42 52.03
N ARG A 82 -73.77 9.09 52.96
CA ARG A 82 -72.31 9.15 52.96
C ARG A 82 -71.64 7.83 53.28
N ILE A 83 -72.20 7.02 54.19
CA ILE A 83 -71.69 5.66 54.47
C ILE A 83 -71.73 4.83 53.19
N ALA A 84 -72.87 4.81 52.49
CA ALA A 84 -73.02 4.08 51.24
C ALA A 84 -72.03 4.60 50.17
N LYS A 85 -71.97 5.92 49.98
CA LYS A 85 -71.04 6.54 49.03
C LYS A 85 -69.57 6.23 49.32
N HIS A 86 -69.15 6.28 50.58
CA HIS A 86 -67.76 5.99 50.95
C HIS A 86 -67.44 4.50 50.78
N ARG A 87 -68.39 3.61 51.07
CA ARG A 87 -68.27 2.17 50.77
C ARG A 87 -68.09 1.90 49.28
N ASP A 88 -68.91 2.53 48.44
CA ASP A 88 -68.81 2.32 46.99
C ASP A 88 -67.47 2.82 46.43
N ASN A 89 -67.01 3.98 46.90
CA ASN A 89 -65.69 4.48 46.54
C ASN A 89 -64.56 3.54 47.01
N PHE A 90 -64.65 3.01 48.23
CA PHE A 90 -63.70 2.03 48.74
C PHE A 90 -63.64 0.78 47.85
N LYS A 91 -64.80 0.19 47.52
CA LYS A 91 -64.89 -0.97 46.62
C LYS A 91 -64.33 -0.68 45.23
N GLN A 92 -64.59 0.52 44.70
CA GLN A 92 -64.02 0.94 43.43
C GLN A 92 -62.49 1.00 43.48
N ARG A 93 -61.89 1.46 44.59
CA ARG A 93 -60.43 1.46 44.75
C ARG A 93 -59.87 0.05 44.85
N LEU A 94 -60.49 -0.86 45.59
CA LEU A 94 -60.05 -2.26 45.62
C LEU A 94 -60.11 -2.90 44.22
N SER A 95 -61.21 -2.68 43.48
CA SER A 95 -61.34 -3.17 42.11
C SER A 95 -60.27 -2.60 41.16
N ALA A 96 -59.90 -1.32 41.34
CA ALA A 96 -58.83 -0.68 40.57
C ALA A 96 -57.42 -1.18 40.95
N ALA A 97 -57.21 -1.62 42.20
CA ALA A 97 -55.94 -2.19 42.66
C ALA A 97 -55.74 -3.63 42.17
N ALA A 98 -56.81 -4.42 42.03
CA ALA A 98 -56.75 -5.82 41.63
C ALA A 98 -55.90 -6.12 40.38
N PRO A 99 -56.05 -5.42 39.24
CA PRO A 99 -55.24 -5.70 38.05
C PRO A 99 -53.74 -5.34 38.23
N LEU A 100 -53.41 -4.39 39.11
CA LEU A 100 -52.03 -3.98 39.37
C LEU A 100 -51.29 -4.98 40.29
N LEU A 101 -52.06 -5.80 41.02
CA LEU A 101 -51.56 -6.86 41.90
C LEU A 101 -51.60 -8.24 41.24
N ALA A 102 -51.88 -8.33 39.93
CA ALA A 102 -52.04 -9.60 39.23
C ALA A 102 -50.79 -10.51 39.31
N ASP A 103 -49.61 -9.91 39.37
CA ASP A 103 -48.33 -10.63 39.47
C ASP A 103 -47.97 -11.05 40.92
N SER A 104 -48.79 -10.65 41.91
CA SER A 104 -48.63 -11.03 43.32
C SER A 104 -49.87 -11.77 43.84
N PRO A 105 -49.91 -13.11 43.71
CA PRO A 105 -51.04 -13.91 44.19
C PRO A 105 -51.36 -13.68 45.67
N LYS A 106 -50.31 -13.48 46.50
CA LYS A 106 -50.44 -13.21 47.93
C LYS A 106 -51.11 -11.85 48.20
N ASP A 107 -50.72 -10.81 47.48
CA ASP A 107 -51.32 -9.49 47.67
C ASP A 107 -52.75 -9.44 47.11
N LEU A 108 -53.05 -10.22 46.07
CA LEU A 108 -54.43 -10.37 45.56
C LEU A 108 -55.34 -11.12 46.54
N GLU A 109 -54.83 -12.17 47.19
CA GLU A 109 -55.53 -12.86 48.28
C GLU A 109 -55.79 -11.90 49.46
N THR A 110 -54.77 -11.12 49.84
CA THR A 110 -54.88 -10.10 50.88
C THR A 110 -55.90 -9.03 50.50
N LEU A 111 -55.90 -8.55 49.25
CA LEU A 111 -56.88 -7.59 48.72
C LEU A 111 -58.32 -8.10 48.82
N THR A 112 -58.51 -9.40 48.56
CA THR A 112 -59.81 -10.05 48.69
C THR A 112 -60.25 -10.13 50.15
N ALA A 113 -59.33 -10.46 51.06
CA ALA A 113 -59.58 -10.49 52.50
C ALA A 113 -59.94 -9.10 53.07
N ILE A 114 -59.27 -8.03 52.59
CA ILE A 114 -59.59 -6.63 52.93
C ILE A 114 -61.04 -6.31 52.57
N GLY A 115 -61.47 -6.66 51.34
CA GLY A 115 -62.84 -6.45 50.89
C GLY A 115 -63.86 -7.22 51.74
N ALA A 116 -63.56 -8.48 52.08
CA ALA A 116 -64.43 -9.31 52.92
C ALA A 116 -64.56 -8.76 54.35
N ALA A 117 -63.47 -8.32 54.96
CA ALA A 117 -63.47 -7.71 56.30
C ALA A 117 -64.28 -6.40 56.31
N ALA A 118 -64.06 -5.51 55.34
CA ALA A 118 -64.83 -4.27 55.21
C ALA A 118 -66.32 -4.52 54.95
N ASP A 119 -66.67 -5.57 54.18
CA ASP A 119 -68.06 -5.97 53.97
C ASP A 119 -68.72 -6.50 55.25
N ARG A 120 -67.99 -7.31 56.03
CA ARG A 120 -68.47 -7.78 57.34
C ARG A 120 -68.66 -6.63 58.33
N TRP A 121 -67.69 -5.73 58.43
CA TRP A 121 -67.85 -4.52 59.25
C TRP A 121 -69.06 -3.71 58.79
N HIS A 122 -69.27 -3.53 57.49
CA HIS A 122 -70.43 -2.80 56.99
C HIS A 122 -71.76 -3.47 57.38
N SER A 123 -71.90 -4.79 57.22
CA SER A 123 -73.14 -5.49 57.54
C SER A 123 -73.39 -5.59 59.05
N GLU A 124 -72.37 -6.00 59.80
CA GLU A 124 -72.48 -6.32 61.23
C GLU A 124 -72.42 -5.07 62.10
N ILE A 125 -71.80 -3.97 61.64
CA ILE A 125 -71.68 -2.72 62.39
C ILE A 125 -72.53 -1.62 61.77
N ALA A 126 -72.18 -1.16 60.57
CA ALA A 126 -72.81 0.04 60.02
C ALA A 126 -74.29 -0.16 59.69
N GLN A 127 -74.68 -1.29 59.11
CA GLN A 127 -76.07 -1.58 58.73
C GLN A 127 -76.91 -2.01 59.93
N ALA A 128 -76.42 -2.95 60.74
CA ALA A 128 -77.11 -3.37 61.97
C ALA A 128 -77.29 -2.19 62.94
N GLY A 129 -76.26 -1.36 63.11
CA GLY A 129 -76.33 -0.17 63.95
C GLY A 129 -77.23 0.94 63.41
N GLN A 130 -77.41 1.05 62.08
CA GLN A 130 -78.44 1.92 61.50
C GLN A 130 -79.85 1.50 61.91
N VAL A 131 -80.13 0.19 61.93
CA VAL A 131 -81.41 -0.35 62.39
C VAL A 131 -81.62 -0.10 63.87
N LEU A 132 -80.60 -0.35 64.70
CA LEU A 132 -80.65 -0.11 66.15
C LEU A 132 -80.79 1.39 66.49
N ALA A 133 -80.07 2.29 65.81
CA ALA A 133 -80.12 3.72 66.12
C ALA A 133 -81.40 4.43 65.64
N ALA A 134 -82.21 3.76 64.82
CA ALA A 134 -83.51 4.25 64.37
C ALA A 134 -84.54 4.35 65.51
N ASP A 135 -84.43 3.48 66.52
CA ASP A 135 -85.24 3.53 67.74
C ASP A 135 -84.42 4.13 68.90
N PRO A 136 -84.89 5.23 69.55
CA PRO A 136 -84.22 5.79 70.72
C PRO A 136 -83.93 4.78 71.83
N ALA A 137 -84.76 3.74 72.00
CA ALA A 137 -84.59 2.74 73.05
C ALA A 137 -83.40 1.78 72.79
N THR A 138 -83.04 1.55 71.53
CA THR A 138 -81.95 0.63 71.13
C THR A 138 -80.72 1.35 70.61
N ARG A 139 -80.75 2.68 70.49
CA ARG A 139 -79.61 3.50 70.05
C ARG A 139 -78.33 3.30 70.86
N GLN A 140 -78.43 3.12 72.18
CA GLN A 140 -77.25 2.89 73.01
C GLN A 140 -76.52 1.60 72.58
N GLN A 141 -77.25 0.56 72.19
CA GLN A 141 -76.66 -0.69 71.70
C GLN A 141 -75.82 -0.45 70.43
N ALA A 142 -76.27 0.45 69.54
CA ALA A 142 -75.50 0.83 68.35
C ALA A 142 -74.22 1.62 68.67
N ILE A 143 -74.22 2.42 69.74
CA ILE A 143 -73.06 3.17 70.23
C ILE A 143 -72.06 2.21 70.91
N ASP A 144 -72.55 1.25 71.68
CA ASP A 144 -71.71 0.26 72.37
C ASP A 144 -70.90 -0.60 71.37
N MET A 145 -71.42 -0.82 70.16
CA MET A 145 -70.72 -1.53 69.08
C MET A 145 -69.41 -0.86 68.63
N ILE A 146 -69.29 0.47 68.75
CA ILE A 146 -68.10 1.27 68.37
C ILE A 146 -67.31 1.79 69.57
N SER A 147 -67.64 1.32 70.77
CA SER A 147 -66.88 1.58 71.98
C SER A 147 -65.56 0.77 71.96
N PRO A 148 -64.57 1.11 72.81
CA PRO A 148 -63.30 0.38 72.85
C PRO A 148 -63.44 -1.14 73.05
N ASP A 149 -64.46 -1.57 73.78
CA ASP A 149 -64.78 -3.00 74.00
C ASP A 149 -65.78 -3.56 72.98
N GLY A 150 -66.16 -2.76 71.98
CA GLY A 150 -67.15 -3.09 70.96
C GLY A 150 -66.58 -3.96 69.83
N ALA A 151 -67.48 -4.50 69.00
CA ALA A 151 -67.09 -5.37 67.90
C ALA A 151 -66.51 -4.63 66.69
N ALA A 152 -66.67 -3.30 66.58
CA ALA A 152 -66.32 -2.55 65.38
C ALA A 152 -64.83 -2.60 65.04
N ASP A 153 -63.96 -2.30 66.01
CA ASP A 153 -62.51 -2.24 65.79
C ASP A 153 -61.97 -3.63 65.40
N GLY A 154 -62.46 -4.70 66.05
CA GLY A 154 -62.06 -6.07 65.72
C GLY A 154 -62.52 -6.55 64.32
N LEU A 155 -63.64 -6.03 63.81
CA LEU A 155 -64.14 -6.36 62.48
C LEU A 155 -63.47 -5.56 61.36
N ILE A 156 -63.04 -4.32 61.64
CA ILE A 156 -62.37 -3.48 60.64
C ILE A 156 -60.85 -3.72 60.58
N ALA A 157 -60.22 -4.09 61.71
CA ALA A 157 -58.78 -4.26 61.81
C ALA A 157 -58.18 -5.15 60.70
N PRO A 158 -58.77 -6.29 60.29
CA PRO A 158 -58.23 -7.10 59.19
C PRO A 158 -58.18 -6.37 57.84
N ALA A 159 -59.09 -5.42 57.60
CA ALA A 159 -59.06 -4.57 56.41
C ALA A 159 -57.94 -3.53 56.50
N GLU A 160 -57.76 -2.89 57.66
CA GLU A 160 -56.69 -1.91 57.88
C GLU A 160 -55.31 -2.55 57.81
N ASP A 161 -55.11 -3.65 58.54
CA ASP A 161 -53.89 -4.44 58.57
C ASP A 161 -53.55 -5.01 57.19
N GLY A 162 -54.56 -5.47 56.45
CA GLY A 162 -54.37 -5.96 55.08
C GLY A 162 -53.89 -4.85 54.13
N ILE A 163 -54.45 -3.64 54.22
CA ILE A 163 -54.00 -2.49 53.42
C ILE A 163 -52.55 -2.15 53.79
N GLU A 164 -52.22 -2.11 55.08
CA GLU A 164 -50.86 -1.84 55.56
C GLU A 164 -49.87 -2.91 55.08
N ALA A 165 -50.27 -4.20 55.10
CA ALA A 165 -49.44 -5.30 54.63
C ALA A 165 -49.10 -5.19 53.14
N ILE A 166 -50.07 -4.85 52.29
CA ILE A 166 -49.79 -4.62 50.86
C ILE A 166 -48.94 -3.36 50.67
N PHE A 167 -49.21 -2.29 51.42
CA PHE A 167 -48.40 -1.07 51.37
C PHE A 167 -46.93 -1.35 51.73
N GLU A 168 -46.67 -2.14 52.76
CA GLU A 168 -45.32 -2.58 53.11
C GLU A 168 -44.69 -3.45 52.02
N SER A 169 -45.46 -4.39 51.44
CA SER A 169 -45.01 -5.27 50.35
C SER A 169 -44.55 -4.44 49.15
N GLU A 170 -45.39 -3.51 48.69
CA GLU A 170 -45.10 -2.65 47.55
C GLU A 170 -43.96 -1.67 47.84
N THR A 171 -43.83 -1.16 49.06
CA THR A 171 -42.70 -0.30 49.45
C THR A 171 -41.38 -1.07 49.42
N LYS A 172 -41.37 -2.32 49.90
CA LYS A 172 -40.20 -3.22 49.81
C LYS A 172 -39.87 -3.54 48.35
N ARG A 173 -40.88 -3.76 47.50
CA ARG A 173 -40.72 -3.96 46.05
C ARG A 173 -40.12 -2.74 45.36
N LEU A 174 -40.58 -1.53 45.67
CA LEU A 174 -40.01 -0.30 45.13
C LEU A 174 -38.53 -0.13 45.52
N ALA A 175 -38.16 -0.46 46.75
CA ALA A 175 -36.78 -0.40 47.20
C ALA A 175 -35.89 -1.42 46.45
N SER A 176 -36.38 -2.64 46.21
CA SER A 176 -35.64 -3.67 45.47
C SER A 176 -35.52 -3.32 43.98
N LEU A 177 -36.58 -2.80 43.37
CA LEU A 177 -36.58 -2.29 42.00
C LEU A 177 -35.61 -1.13 41.82
N ALA A 178 -35.58 -0.17 42.75
CA ALA A 178 -34.64 0.95 42.72
C ALA A 178 -33.18 0.47 42.79
N ALA A 179 -32.88 -0.49 43.67
CA ALA A 179 -31.55 -1.08 43.78
C ALA A 179 -31.13 -1.83 42.51
N SER A 180 -32.04 -2.63 41.94
CA SER A 180 -31.84 -3.35 40.67
C SER A 180 -31.66 -2.39 39.49
N GLN A 181 -32.43 -1.30 39.45
CA GLN A 181 -32.35 -0.27 38.43
C GLN A 181 -31.01 0.48 38.47
N ALA A 182 -30.53 0.82 39.67
CA ALA A 182 -29.23 1.44 39.87
C ALA A 182 -28.09 0.50 39.41
N ALA A 183 -28.16 -0.79 39.77
CA ALA A 183 -27.20 -1.78 39.32
C ALA A 183 -27.22 -1.97 37.79
N THR A 184 -28.40 -2.05 37.19
CA THR A 184 -28.60 -2.19 35.73
C THR A 184 -28.05 -0.97 34.99
N THR A 185 -28.33 0.24 35.49
CA THR A 185 -27.81 1.48 34.92
C THR A 185 -26.29 1.56 35.03
N ARG A 186 -25.71 1.19 36.18
CA ARG A 186 -24.25 1.12 36.34
C ARG A 186 -23.64 0.12 35.36
N ASN A 187 -24.21 -1.08 35.24
CA ASN A 187 -23.73 -2.10 34.32
C ASN A 187 -23.83 -1.64 32.85
N ALA A 188 -24.89 -0.91 32.50
CA ALA A 188 -25.04 -0.30 31.18
C ALA A 188 -23.91 0.70 30.89
N TYR A 189 -23.59 1.60 31.83
CA TYR A 189 -22.48 2.54 31.69
C TYR A 189 -21.11 1.84 31.61
N VAL A 190 -20.88 0.81 32.43
CA VAL A 190 -19.64 0.02 32.39
C VAL A 190 -19.51 -0.71 31.06
N SER A 191 -20.58 -1.33 30.56
CA SER A 191 -20.59 -2.02 29.27
C SER A 191 -20.35 -1.05 28.10
N LEU A 192 -21.00 0.12 28.12
CA LEU A 192 -20.83 1.15 27.10
C LEU A 192 -19.40 1.72 27.07
N THR A 193 -18.88 2.11 28.23
CA THR A 193 -17.54 2.71 28.34
C THR A 193 -16.44 1.69 28.03
N SER A 194 -16.52 0.47 28.56
CA SER A 194 -15.57 -0.60 28.25
C SER A 194 -15.64 -1.02 26.78
N GLY A 195 -16.84 -1.11 26.19
CA GLY A 195 -17.04 -1.37 24.78
C GLY A 195 -16.44 -0.30 23.89
N LEU A 196 -16.60 0.98 24.24
CA LEU A 196 -16.02 2.11 23.51
C LEU A 196 -14.48 2.08 23.56
N ILE A 197 -13.90 1.88 24.75
CA ILE A 197 -12.45 1.77 24.94
C ILE A 197 -11.90 0.59 24.14
N LEU A 198 -12.53 -0.59 24.25
CA LEU A 198 -12.12 -1.78 23.52
C LEU A 198 -12.23 -1.58 22.00
N GLY A 199 -13.32 -0.99 21.52
CA GLY A 199 -13.53 -0.66 20.12
C GLY A 199 -12.45 0.30 19.58
N LEU A 200 -12.08 1.32 20.35
CA LEU A 200 -11.01 2.25 20.01
C LEU A 200 -9.65 1.55 19.95
N LEU A 201 -9.34 0.72 20.95
CA LEU A 201 -8.09 -0.05 20.98
C LEU A 201 -7.99 -1.01 19.79
N ILE A 202 -9.08 -1.70 19.45
CA ILE A 202 -9.15 -2.58 18.28
C ILE A 202 -8.97 -1.77 17.00
N ALA A 203 -9.65 -0.63 16.86
CA ALA A 203 -9.53 0.23 15.68
C ALA A 203 -8.08 0.74 15.49
N VAL A 204 -7.42 1.18 16.57
CA VAL A 204 -6.01 1.61 16.53
C VAL A 204 -5.10 0.44 16.20
N ALA A 205 -5.28 -0.72 16.84
CA ALA A 205 -4.47 -1.91 16.60
C ALA A 205 -4.61 -2.42 15.15
N VAL A 206 -5.84 -2.48 14.63
CA VAL A 206 -6.14 -2.83 13.24
C VAL A 206 -5.54 -1.79 12.29
N GLY A 207 -5.65 -0.51 12.59
CA GLY A 207 -5.06 0.58 11.80
C GLY A 207 -3.54 0.41 11.69
N LEU A 208 -2.84 0.29 12.82
CA LEU A 208 -1.40 0.06 12.86
C LEU A 208 -0.99 -1.22 12.14
N TRP A 209 -1.76 -2.29 12.30
CA TRP A 209 -1.53 -3.56 11.62
C TRP A 209 -1.68 -3.43 10.10
N LEU A 210 -2.76 -2.81 9.60
CA LEU A 210 -2.99 -2.59 8.17
C LEU A 210 -1.92 -1.65 7.58
N THR A 211 -1.52 -0.60 8.28
CA THR A 211 -0.43 0.29 7.85
C THR A 211 0.87 -0.49 7.67
N ARG A 212 1.24 -1.35 8.64
CA ARG A 212 2.45 -2.18 8.53
C ARG A 212 2.33 -3.30 7.49
N ALA A 213 1.14 -3.90 7.35
CA ALA A 213 0.93 -5.04 6.47
C ALA A 213 0.73 -4.65 4.99
N ILE A 214 0.21 -3.45 4.71
CA ILE A 214 -0.15 -2.98 3.36
C ILE A 214 0.65 -1.71 3.00
N ALA A 215 0.41 -0.60 3.70
CA ALA A 215 0.91 0.71 3.30
C ALA A 215 2.45 0.79 3.30
N GLY A 216 3.11 0.19 4.30
CA GLY A 216 4.57 0.13 4.39
C GLY A 216 5.21 -0.56 3.18
N PRO A 217 4.87 -1.83 2.90
CA PRO A 217 5.37 -2.56 1.74
C PRO A 217 5.07 -1.89 0.40
N VAL A 218 3.86 -1.34 0.21
CA VAL A 218 3.51 -0.61 -1.02
C VAL A 218 4.39 0.64 -1.18
N THR A 219 4.59 1.41 -0.12
CA THR A 219 5.47 2.60 -0.13
C THR A 219 6.93 2.22 -0.41
N ALA A 220 7.40 1.12 0.18
CA ALA A 220 8.74 0.59 -0.09
C ALA A 220 8.87 0.18 -1.57
N MET A 221 7.83 -0.44 -2.14
CA MET A 221 7.82 -0.83 -3.55
C MET A 221 7.85 0.37 -4.49
N THR A 222 7.06 1.41 -4.21
CA THR A 222 7.11 2.67 -4.97
C THR A 222 8.52 3.29 -4.92
N ARG A 223 9.21 3.23 -3.77
CA ARG A 223 10.57 3.74 -3.64
C ARG A 223 11.58 2.93 -4.46
N ALA A 224 11.50 1.60 -4.41
CA ALA A 224 12.36 0.73 -5.21
C ALA A 224 12.15 0.94 -6.71
N MET A 225 10.89 1.07 -7.15
CA MET A 225 10.56 1.33 -8.56
C MET A 225 11.11 2.68 -9.05
N ARG A 226 11.06 3.74 -8.21
CA ARG A 226 11.67 5.04 -8.56
C ARG A 226 13.19 4.94 -8.74
N LYS A 227 13.88 4.15 -7.92
CA LYS A 227 15.32 3.92 -8.07
C LYS A 227 15.65 3.17 -9.35
N LEU A 228 14.92 2.09 -9.64
CA LEU A 228 15.06 1.33 -10.89
C LEU A 228 14.81 2.20 -12.12
N ALA A 229 13.77 3.03 -12.09
CA ALA A 229 13.48 3.98 -13.17
C ALA A 229 14.58 5.05 -13.34
N GLY A 230 15.32 5.36 -12.26
CA GLY A 230 16.50 6.22 -12.30
C GLY A 230 17.79 5.53 -12.73
N GLY A 231 17.76 4.24 -13.09
CA GLY A 231 18.93 3.46 -13.50
C GLY A 231 19.72 2.82 -12.36
N ASP A 232 19.27 2.93 -11.11
CA ASP A 232 19.87 2.23 -9.97
C ASP A 232 19.30 0.81 -9.84
N PHE A 233 20.00 -0.16 -10.43
CA PHE A 233 19.66 -1.58 -10.36
C PHE A 233 20.27 -2.31 -9.16
N THR A 234 20.95 -1.60 -8.25
CA THR A 234 21.54 -2.21 -7.04
C THR A 234 20.54 -2.38 -5.90
N VAL A 235 19.36 -1.76 -6.01
CA VAL A 235 18.33 -1.77 -4.97
C VAL A 235 17.77 -3.18 -4.72
N ASP A 236 17.59 -3.52 -3.44
CA ASP A 236 16.88 -4.73 -3.02
C ASP A 236 15.38 -4.56 -3.20
N ILE A 237 14.73 -5.57 -3.78
CA ILE A 237 13.28 -5.56 -3.97
C ILE A 237 12.62 -5.96 -2.65
N PRO A 238 11.87 -5.06 -1.98
CA PRO A 238 11.19 -5.38 -0.75
C PRO A 238 10.11 -6.44 -0.99
N ALA A 239 9.69 -7.10 0.08
CA ALA A 239 8.50 -7.98 0.08
C ALA A 239 8.64 -9.30 -0.72
N GLN A 240 9.87 -9.69 -1.11
CA GLN A 240 10.15 -11.00 -1.70
C GLN A 240 9.70 -12.16 -0.80
N GLY A 241 9.13 -13.20 -1.41
CA GLY A 241 8.64 -14.41 -0.71
C GLY A 241 7.27 -14.27 -0.05
N ARG A 242 6.62 -13.09 -0.11
CA ARG A 242 5.21 -12.95 0.29
C ARG A 242 4.30 -13.66 -0.71
N ARG A 243 3.18 -14.19 -0.20
CA ARG A 243 2.17 -14.91 -1.01
C ARG A 243 0.89 -14.10 -1.28
N ASP A 244 0.94 -12.79 -1.05
CA ASP A 244 -0.18 -11.87 -1.30
C ASP A 244 0.08 -10.99 -2.55
N GLU A 245 -0.82 -10.06 -2.82
CA GLU A 245 -0.73 -9.19 -4.01
C GLU A 245 0.56 -8.35 -4.03
N VAL A 246 1.10 -7.98 -2.87
CA VAL A 246 2.39 -7.28 -2.79
C VAL A 246 3.55 -8.19 -3.18
N GLY A 247 3.47 -9.49 -2.85
CA GLY A 247 4.42 -10.50 -3.33
C GLY A 247 4.42 -10.62 -4.85
N LEU A 248 3.24 -10.67 -5.47
CA LEU A 248 3.11 -10.68 -6.94
C LEU A 248 3.71 -9.43 -7.58
N MET A 249 3.54 -8.25 -6.96
CA MET A 249 4.21 -7.03 -7.41
C MET A 249 5.73 -7.12 -7.27
N SER A 250 6.23 -7.66 -6.15
CA SER A 250 7.66 -7.86 -5.93
C SER A 250 8.27 -8.77 -6.99
N GLU A 251 7.60 -9.86 -7.37
CA GLU A 251 8.06 -10.76 -8.43
C GLU A 251 8.15 -10.04 -9.78
N ALA A 252 7.12 -9.28 -10.15
CA ALA A 252 7.13 -8.50 -11.40
C ALA A 252 8.25 -7.44 -11.42
N VAL A 253 8.49 -6.75 -10.29
CA VAL A 253 9.57 -5.76 -10.19
C VAL A 253 10.95 -6.42 -10.24
N ALA A 254 11.12 -7.63 -9.70
CA ALA A 254 12.36 -8.39 -9.81
C ALA A 254 12.70 -8.70 -11.27
N VAL A 255 11.73 -9.18 -12.06
CA VAL A 255 11.91 -9.41 -13.51
C VAL A 255 12.33 -8.12 -14.23
N PHE A 256 11.74 -6.96 -13.86
CA PHE A 256 12.11 -5.68 -14.44
C PHE A 256 13.55 -5.26 -14.09
N LYS A 257 13.98 -5.47 -12.84
CA LYS A 257 15.36 -5.25 -12.40
C LYS A 257 16.33 -6.11 -13.20
N ASP A 258 16.04 -7.41 -13.33
CA ASP A 258 16.91 -8.36 -14.02
C ASP A 258 17.04 -8.01 -15.51
N ALA A 259 15.94 -7.63 -16.16
CA ALA A 259 15.95 -7.15 -17.55
C ALA A 259 16.78 -5.87 -17.72
N GLY A 260 16.75 -4.96 -16.74
CA GLY A 260 17.56 -3.74 -16.76
C GLY A 260 19.07 -4.01 -16.58
N ILE A 261 19.43 -4.91 -15.67
CA ILE A 261 20.82 -5.37 -15.49
C ILE A 261 21.33 -6.04 -16.77
N GLU A 262 20.52 -6.90 -17.37
CA GLU A 262 20.87 -7.59 -18.61
C GLU A 262 21.05 -6.60 -19.78
N LYS A 263 20.20 -5.57 -19.86
CA LYS A 263 20.36 -4.49 -20.84
C LYS A 263 21.70 -3.76 -20.66
N LEU A 264 22.06 -3.38 -19.43
CA LEU A 264 23.36 -2.74 -19.14
C LEU A 264 24.54 -3.63 -19.52
N ARG A 265 24.44 -4.94 -19.24
CA ARG A 265 25.45 -5.93 -19.61
C ARG A 265 25.64 -5.98 -21.13
N LEU A 266 24.55 -6.05 -21.88
CA LEU A 266 24.57 -6.07 -23.35
C LEU A 266 25.10 -4.75 -23.93
N GLU A 267 24.71 -3.61 -23.38
CA GLU A 267 25.24 -2.30 -23.79
C GLU A 267 26.75 -2.21 -23.56
N GLY A 268 27.25 -2.68 -22.41
CA GLY A 268 28.68 -2.76 -22.09
C GLY A 268 29.45 -3.63 -23.08
N MET A 269 28.95 -4.85 -23.37
CA MET A 269 29.54 -5.72 -24.39
C MET A 269 29.55 -5.07 -25.77
N SER A 270 28.46 -4.37 -26.15
CA SER A 270 28.39 -3.67 -27.43
C SER A 270 29.38 -2.51 -27.54
N ALA A 271 29.68 -1.84 -26.42
CA ALA A 271 30.63 -0.74 -26.36
C ALA A 271 32.06 -1.27 -26.47
N GLU A 272 32.38 -2.37 -25.77
CA GLU A 272 33.66 -3.06 -25.90
C GLU A 272 33.90 -3.58 -27.32
N GLN A 273 32.89 -4.22 -27.93
CA GLN A 273 32.97 -4.68 -29.32
C GLN A 273 33.20 -3.51 -30.30
N ARG A 274 32.50 -2.38 -30.11
CA ARG A 274 32.71 -1.18 -30.92
C ARG A 274 34.13 -0.64 -30.77
N ARG A 275 34.65 -0.55 -29.54
CA ARG A 275 36.03 -0.11 -29.28
C ARG A 275 37.06 -1.04 -29.91
N ALA A 276 36.90 -2.36 -29.75
CA ALA A 276 37.79 -3.34 -30.38
C ALA A 276 37.78 -3.23 -31.92
N ALA A 277 36.60 -3.07 -32.53
CA ALA A 277 36.46 -2.90 -33.97
C ALA A 277 37.08 -1.58 -34.47
N GLU A 278 36.93 -0.48 -33.72
CA GLU A 278 37.56 0.81 -34.03
C GLU A 278 39.09 0.73 -33.93
N GLU A 279 39.62 0.07 -32.90
CA GLU A 279 41.07 -0.16 -32.76
C GLU A 279 41.63 -1.00 -33.91
N GLU A 280 40.94 -2.06 -34.32
CA GLU A 280 41.36 -2.91 -35.43
C GLU A 280 41.32 -2.15 -36.77
N ARG A 281 40.28 -1.33 -36.99
CA ARG A 281 40.21 -0.43 -38.16
C ARG A 281 41.37 0.56 -38.15
N ALA A 282 41.67 1.20 -37.02
CA ALA A 282 42.77 2.14 -36.90
C ALA A 282 44.13 1.49 -37.18
N ARG A 283 44.36 0.26 -36.69
CA ARG A 283 45.57 -0.52 -36.99
C ARG A 283 45.70 -0.83 -38.48
N THR A 284 44.60 -1.26 -39.09
CA THR A 284 44.57 -1.61 -40.51
C THR A 284 44.85 -0.39 -41.40
N GLU A 285 44.22 0.75 -41.10
CA GLU A 285 44.46 1.99 -41.85
C GLU A 285 45.89 2.52 -41.64
N ALA A 286 46.43 2.43 -40.43
CA ALA A 286 47.83 2.80 -40.17
C ALA A 286 48.84 1.91 -40.93
N ALA A 287 48.58 0.59 -41.01
CA ALA A 287 49.41 -0.33 -41.78
C ALA A 287 49.37 -0.02 -43.29
N LYS A 288 48.17 0.23 -43.84
CA LYS A 288 48.01 0.67 -45.24
C LYS A 288 48.73 1.98 -45.52
N ALA A 289 48.61 2.98 -44.63
CA ALA A 289 49.27 4.27 -44.79
C ALA A 289 50.80 4.15 -44.81
N ARG A 290 51.37 3.29 -43.96
CA ARG A 290 52.81 2.99 -43.96
C ARG A 290 53.25 2.31 -45.27
N ALA A 291 52.52 1.27 -45.70
CA ALA A 291 52.81 0.59 -46.95
C ALA A 291 52.72 1.54 -48.17
N ALA A 292 51.71 2.43 -48.20
CA ALA A 292 51.57 3.43 -49.25
C ALA A 292 52.72 4.46 -49.24
N ALA A 293 53.18 4.89 -48.06
CA ALA A 293 54.34 5.78 -47.94
C ALA A 293 55.64 5.12 -48.41
N GLU A 294 55.85 3.85 -48.02
CA GLU A 294 56.98 3.04 -48.49
C GLU A 294 56.97 2.86 -50.02
N GLN A 295 55.81 2.54 -50.59
CA GLN A 295 55.64 2.44 -52.04
C GLN A 295 55.89 3.77 -52.75
N ALA A 296 55.43 4.90 -52.19
CA ALA A 296 55.65 6.22 -52.77
C ALA A 296 57.14 6.59 -52.84
N VAL A 297 57.93 6.24 -51.83
CA VAL A 297 59.39 6.42 -51.83
C VAL A 297 60.02 5.60 -52.96
N VAL A 298 59.64 4.33 -53.09
CA VAL A 298 60.15 3.45 -54.16
C VAL A 298 59.85 4.00 -55.55
N VAL A 299 58.60 4.42 -55.79
CA VAL A 299 58.18 5.00 -57.07
C VAL A 299 58.91 6.32 -57.36
N ALA A 300 59.05 7.20 -56.37
CA ALA A 300 59.75 8.47 -56.53
C ALA A 300 61.24 8.26 -56.86
N SER A 301 61.91 7.33 -56.17
CA SER A 301 63.32 6.99 -56.44
C SER A 301 63.50 6.35 -57.82
N LEU A 302 62.60 5.46 -58.26
CA LEU A 302 62.64 4.91 -59.63
C LEU A 302 62.38 5.98 -60.69
N ALA A 303 61.40 6.85 -60.48
CA ALA A 303 61.08 7.94 -61.39
C ALA A 303 62.26 8.92 -61.52
N GLY A 304 62.90 9.27 -60.40
CA GLY A 304 64.13 10.06 -60.40
C GLY A 304 65.25 9.37 -61.17
N GLY A 305 65.49 8.08 -60.92
CA GLY A 305 66.48 7.29 -61.65
C GLY A 305 66.23 7.23 -63.16
N LEU A 306 64.97 7.06 -63.58
CA LEU A 306 64.57 7.06 -64.98
C LEU A 306 64.73 8.44 -65.65
N ASP A 307 64.54 9.55 -64.91
CA ASP A 307 64.83 10.90 -65.42
C ASP A 307 66.32 11.07 -65.73
N TYR A 308 67.23 10.62 -64.84
CA TYR A 308 68.68 10.62 -65.11
C TYR A 308 69.03 9.78 -66.36
N LEU A 309 68.45 8.58 -66.49
CA LEU A 309 68.62 7.74 -67.68
C LEU A 309 68.14 8.45 -68.96
N SER A 310 66.99 9.11 -68.92
CA SER A 310 66.42 9.82 -70.08
C SER A 310 67.29 10.97 -70.59
N ARG A 311 68.10 11.57 -69.69
CA ARG A 311 69.08 12.63 -70.00
C ARG A 311 70.43 12.09 -70.46
N GLY A 312 70.58 10.76 -70.53
CA GLY A 312 71.81 10.08 -70.93
C GLY A 312 72.86 9.96 -69.81
N ASP A 313 72.50 10.26 -68.55
CA ASP A 313 73.41 10.07 -67.42
C ASP A 313 73.29 8.64 -66.88
N LEU A 314 74.18 7.77 -67.36
CA LEU A 314 74.25 6.37 -66.96
C LEU A 314 75.06 6.15 -65.66
N THR A 315 75.58 7.20 -65.04
CA THR A 315 76.38 7.10 -63.81
C THR A 315 75.52 7.12 -62.54
N HIS A 316 74.27 7.56 -62.65
CA HIS A 316 73.35 7.60 -61.52
C HIS A 316 73.04 6.18 -60.99
N ARG A 317 72.98 6.06 -59.66
CA ARG A 317 72.57 4.84 -58.95
C ARG A 317 71.58 5.22 -57.85
N ILE A 318 70.52 4.44 -57.72
CA ILE A 318 69.59 4.57 -56.59
C ILE A 318 70.32 4.08 -55.35
N THR A 319 70.42 4.94 -54.33
CA THR A 319 71.16 4.63 -53.08
C THR A 319 70.23 4.49 -51.87
N GLU A 320 69.03 5.05 -51.96
CA GLU A 320 67.97 5.01 -50.94
C GLU A 320 67.65 3.58 -50.53
N ALA A 321 67.37 3.36 -49.24
CA ALA A 321 66.98 2.06 -48.73
C ALA A 321 65.55 1.74 -49.19
N PHE A 322 65.37 0.64 -49.92
CA PHE A 322 64.05 0.15 -50.29
C PHE A 322 63.60 -0.92 -49.29
N PRO A 323 62.30 -1.02 -48.98
CA PRO A 323 61.75 -2.15 -48.24
C PRO A 323 62.09 -3.48 -48.92
N GLU A 324 62.12 -4.57 -48.16
CA GLU A 324 62.55 -5.90 -48.63
C GLU A 324 61.80 -6.33 -49.92
N ASP A 325 60.48 -6.12 -49.95
CA ASP A 325 59.62 -6.44 -51.10
C ASP A 325 59.99 -5.69 -52.38
N TYR A 326 60.59 -4.50 -52.26
CA TYR A 326 60.99 -3.66 -53.38
C TYR A 326 62.50 -3.67 -53.65
N ALA A 327 63.31 -4.32 -52.80
CA ALA A 327 64.78 -4.32 -52.93
C ALA A 327 65.25 -4.84 -54.30
N LYS A 328 64.52 -5.79 -54.89
CA LYS A 328 64.79 -6.32 -56.23
C LYS A 328 64.69 -5.24 -57.31
N LEU A 329 63.70 -4.34 -57.25
CA LEU A 329 63.53 -3.26 -58.23
C LEU A 329 64.74 -2.31 -58.25
N LYS A 330 65.27 -1.96 -57.07
CA LYS A 330 66.50 -1.16 -56.93
C LYS A 330 67.69 -1.87 -57.57
N SER A 331 67.86 -3.16 -57.25
CA SER A 331 68.95 -3.98 -57.79
C SER A 331 68.88 -4.07 -59.30
N ASP A 332 67.70 -4.39 -59.85
CA ASP A 332 67.47 -4.55 -61.29
C ASP A 332 67.69 -3.23 -62.04
N PHE A 333 67.22 -2.09 -61.51
CA PHE A 333 67.48 -0.77 -62.09
C PHE A 333 68.98 -0.44 -62.12
N ASN A 334 69.69 -0.59 -60.99
CA ASN A 334 71.11 -0.28 -60.90
C ASN A 334 71.96 -1.21 -61.79
N ALA A 335 71.57 -2.48 -61.93
CA ALA A 335 72.22 -3.44 -62.82
C ALA A 335 72.01 -3.07 -64.30
N ALA A 336 70.79 -2.67 -64.68
CA ALA A 336 70.51 -2.19 -66.04
C ALA A 336 71.31 -0.93 -66.38
N MET A 337 71.40 0.04 -65.45
CA MET A 337 72.23 1.23 -65.60
C MET A 337 73.72 0.89 -65.78
N ALA A 338 74.24 -0.08 -65.03
CA ALA A 338 75.62 -0.55 -65.18
C ALA A 338 75.86 -1.19 -66.55
N GLN A 339 74.97 -2.07 -67.01
CA GLN A 339 75.08 -2.69 -68.33
C GLN A 339 75.03 -1.67 -69.47
N LEU A 340 74.15 -0.66 -69.38
CA LEU A 340 74.08 0.41 -70.36
C LEU A 340 75.35 1.27 -70.34
N GLN A 341 75.89 1.57 -69.15
CA GLN A 341 77.14 2.32 -69.00
C GLN A 341 78.32 1.56 -69.63
N ASP A 342 78.40 0.25 -69.41
CA ASP A 342 79.44 -0.61 -70.02
C ASP A 342 79.30 -0.65 -71.54
N ALA A 343 78.08 -0.81 -72.06
CA ALA A 343 77.81 -0.77 -73.49
C ALA A 343 78.25 0.57 -74.12
N MET A 344 77.95 1.70 -73.50
CA MET A 344 78.41 3.02 -73.98
C MET A 344 79.92 3.19 -73.88
N THR A 345 80.56 2.62 -72.85
CA THR A 345 82.02 2.63 -72.70
C THR A 345 82.69 1.89 -73.87
N ILE A 346 82.13 0.74 -74.29
CA ILE A 346 82.58 0.00 -75.47
C ILE A 346 82.39 0.83 -76.74
N VAL A 347 81.24 1.49 -76.92
CA VAL A 347 80.99 2.36 -78.08
C VAL A 347 82.00 3.50 -78.16
N VAL A 348 82.25 4.20 -77.06
CA VAL A 348 83.25 5.28 -76.99
C VAL A 348 84.66 4.76 -77.27
N GLY A 349 84.98 3.54 -76.78
CA GLY A 349 86.23 2.84 -77.08
C GLY A 349 86.39 2.56 -78.57
N ASN A 350 85.36 2.01 -79.21
CA ASN A 350 85.34 1.74 -80.66
C ASN A 350 85.48 3.03 -81.48
N VAL A 351 84.81 4.12 -81.09
CA VAL A 351 84.93 5.42 -81.77
C VAL A 351 86.36 5.97 -81.66
N ARG A 352 87.03 5.84 -80.49
CA ARG A 352 88.46 6.20 -80.38
C ARG A 352 89.34 5.31 -81.24
N GLY A 353 89.05 4.00 -81.29
CA GLY A 353 89.75 3.05 -82.15
C GLY A 353 89.64 3.42 -83.63
N ILE A 354 88.44 3.75 -84.10
CA ILE A 354 88.19 4.25 -85.47
C ILE A 354 88.95 5.55 -85.71
N ARG A 355 88.90 6.51 -84.78
CA ARG A 355 89.62 7.80 -84.92
C ARG A 355 91.14 7.60 -85.00
N SER A 356 91.70 6.68 -84.22
CA SER A 356 93.11 6.30 -84.28
C SER A 356 93.45 5.65 -85.62
N GLY A 357 92.63 4.68 -86.07
CA GLY A 357 92.81 4.01 -87.36
C GLY A 357 92.67 4.97 -88.55
N SER A 358 91.74 5.93 -88.51
CA SER A 358 91.66 6.99 -89.50
C SER A 358 92.91 7.87 -89.50
N GLY A 359 93.49 8.17 -88.33
CA GLY A 359 94.76 8.91 -88.23
C GLY A 359 95.94 8.14 -88.85
N GLU A 360 96.03 6.84 -88.64
CA GLU A 360 97.04 5.97 -89.26
C GLU A 360 96.85 5.86 -90.78
N ILE A 361 95.60 5.74 -91.26
CA ILE A 361 95.29 5.76 -92.70
C ILE A 361 95.70 7.09 -93.33
N THR A 362 95.41 8.22 -92.69
CA THR A 362 95.85 9.54 -93.19
C THR A 362 97.37 9.61 -93.28
N ALA A 363 98.10 9.16 -92.25
CA ALA A 363 99.57 9.13 -92.27
C ALA A 363 100.13 8.20 -93.36
N ALA A 364 99.55 7.01 -93.54
CA ALA A 364 99.95 6.07 -94.60
C ALA A 364 99.66 6.61 -96.00
N THR A 365 98.52 7.30 -96.17
CA THR A 365 98.15 7.96 -97.44
C THR A 365 99.11 9.09 -97.77
N ASP A 366 99.51 9.89 -96.77
CA ASP A 366 100.50 10.97 -96.93
C ASP A 366 101.88 10.42 -97.33
N HIS A 367 102.28 9.28 -96.74
CA HIS A 367 103.53 8.60 -97.06
C HIS A 367 103.53 7.98 -98.47
N LEU A 368 102.38 7.46 -98.93
CA LEU A 368 102.21 6.97 -100.30
C LEU A 368 102.22 8.13 -101.32
N SER A 369 101.62 9.27 -100.98
CA SER A 369 101.65 10.48 -101.81
C SER A 369 103.10 10.93 -102.06
N ARG A 370 103.92 11.07 -101.02
CA ARG A 370 105.35 11.41 -101.16
C ARG A 370 106.14 10.36 -101.95
N ARG A 371 105.81 9.08 -101.79
CA ARG A 371 106.47 8.01 -102.55
C ARG A 371 106.09 8.06 -104.03
N THR A 372 104.85 8.44 -104.33
CA THR A 372 104.36 8.64 -105.70
C THR A 372 105.03 9.86 -106.33
N GLU A 373 105.20 10.94 -105.58
CA GLU A 373 106.00 12.11 -106.02
C GLU A 373 107.47 11.75 -106.27
N GLN A 374 108.12 11.00 -105.36
CA GLN A 374 109.50 10.55 -105.57
C GLN A 374 109.63 9.61 -106.77
N GLN A 375 108.67 8.70 -106.98
CA GLN A 375 108.68 7.83 -108.15
C GLN A 375 108.44 8.61 -109.46
N ALA A 376 107.59 9.64 -109.42
CA ALA A 376 107.41 10.54 -110.56
C ALA A 376 108.69 11.34 -110.85
N ALA A 377 109.35 11.89 -109.82
CA ALA A 377 110.62 12.59 -109.97
C ALA A 377 111.75 11.69 -110.50
N SER A 378 111.85 10.45 -110.03
CA SER A 378 112.81 9.47 -110.58
C SER A 378 112.48 9.07 -112.02
N LEU A 379 111.20 9.04 -112.42
CA LEU A 379 110.77 8.83 -113.81
C LEU A 379 111.13 10.03 -114.70
N GLU A 380 111.02 11.25 -114.17
CA GLU A 380 111.42 12.48 -114.86
C GLU A 380 112.95 12.52 -115.06
N GLU A 381 113.72 12.11 -114.05
CA GLU A 381 115.18 12.03 -114.12
C GLU A 381 115.65 10.93 -115.09
N THR A 382 114.94 9.79 -115.16
CA THR A 382 115.22 8.75 -116.17
C THR A 382 114.82 9.17 -117.59
N ALA A 383 113.74 9.93 -117.76
CA ALA A 383 113.35 10.47 -119.05
C ALA A 383 114.37 11.53 -119.54
N ALA A 384 114.81 12.44 -118.68
CA ALA A 384 115.83 13.43 -119.01
C ALA A 384 117.19 12.80 -119.32
N ALA A 385 117.57 11.72 -118.63
CA ALA A 385 118.78 10.97 -118.92
C ALA A 385 118.71 10.22 -120.27
N LEU A 386 117.51 9.77 -120.67
CA LEU A 386 117.28 9.15 -121.98
C LEU A 386 117.36 10.18 -123.13
N GLU A 387 116.94 11.43 -122.90
CA GLU A 387 116.98 12.50 -123.90
C GLU A 387 118.40 13.05 -124.18
N GLN A 388 119.41 12.67 -123.39
CA GLN A 388 120.82 13.00 -123.63
C GLN A 388 121.62 11.93 -124.42
N ILE A 389 121.02 10.79 -124.79
CA ILE A 389 121.71 9.69 -125.50
C ILE A 389 121.27 9.52 -126.97
N THR A 390 120.34 10.32 -127.48
CA THR A 390 120.03 10.44 -128.93
C THR A 390 119.64 11.86 -129.27
#